data_AF-A0A7X6A8B0-F1
#
_entry.id   AF-A0A7X6A8B0-F1
#
_cell.length_a   1.000
_cell.length_b   1.000
_cell.length_c   1.000
_cell.angle_alpha   90.00
_cell.angle_beta   90.00
_cell.angle_gamma   90.00
#
_symmetry.space_group_name_H-M   'P 1'
#
loop_
_entity.id
_entity.type
_entity.pdbx_description
1 polymer ?
#
loop_
_entity_poly.entity_id
_entity_poly.type
_entity_poly.pdbx_seq_one_letter_code
_entity_poly.pdbx_strand_id
1 'polypeptide(L)'
;RENPSIFTNIVVAGLEIAAKGEMRAKEAIEDAGRHETVKLKRYLNALGTIAAVAPLVGLLGTVTGMILVFRTIAETGGGQAAALSTGIFQAL
;
A
#
# COMPACT_ATOMS: atom_id res chain seq x y z
N ARG A 1 -1.62 19.95 -25.55
CA ARG A 1 -1.25 19.68 -24.14
C ARG A 1 0.11 19.00 -24.16
N GLU A 2 1.20 19.78 -24.19
CA GLU A 2 2.55 19.26 -24.47
C GLU A 2 3.34 18.84 -23.22
N ASN A 3 2.80 19.03 -22.01
CA ASN A 3 3.46 18.56 -20.78
C ASN A 3 2.40 18.16 -19.72
N PRO A 4 2.08 16.87 -19.57
CA PRO A 4 0.97 16.39 -18.72
C PRO A 4 1.29 16.40 -17.21
N SER A 5 2.25 17.21 -16.77
CA SER A 5 2.67 17.23 -15.37
C SER A 5 1.61 17.84 -14.46
N ILE A 6 1.46 17.30 -13.25
CA ILE A 6 0.54 17.80 -12.22
C ILE A 6 0.79 19.28 -11.95
N PHE A 7 2.06 19.65 -11.81
CA PHE A 7 2.48 21.03 -11.59
C PHE A 7 2.06 21.94 -12.74
N THR A 8 2.28 21.49 -13.99
CA THR A 8 1.88 22.24 -15.18
C THR A 8 0.37 22.46 -15.22
N ASN A 9 -0.44 21.44 -14.91
CA ASN A 9 -1.90 21.58 -14.91
C ASN A 9 -2.39 22.61 -13.88
N ILE A 10 -1.78 22.63 -12.69
CA ILE A 10 -2.13 23.59 -11.63
C ILE A 10 -1.71 25.02 -12.01
N VAL A 11 -0.49 25.18 -12.52
CA VAL A 11 0.04 26.50 -12.91
C VAL A 11 -0.72 27.07 -14.11
N VAL A 12 -1.03 26.25 -15.12
CA VAL A 12 -1.82 26.68 -16.29
C VAL A 12 -3.23 27.12 -15.87
N ALA A 13 -3.90 26.38 -14.98
CA ALA A 13 -5.22 26.78 -14.48
C ALA A 13 -5.20 28.16 -13.79
N GLY A 14 -4.13 28.47 -13.05
CA GLY A 14 -3.91 29.80 -12.48
C GLY A 14 -3.63 30.87 -13.53
N LEU A 15 -2.74 30.59 -14.49
CA LEU A 15 -2.35 31.53 -15.54
C LEU A 15 -3.50 31.90 -16.49
N GLU A 16 -4.38 30.95 -16.83
CA GLU A 16 -5.55 31.21 -17.70
C GLU A 16 -6.55 32.21 -17.10
N ILE A 17 -6.59 32.31 -15.77
CA ILE A 17 -7.54 33.14 -15.02
C ILE A 17 -6.85 34.35 -14.36
N ALA A 18 -5.52 34.42 -14.40
CA ALA A 18 -4.72 35.49 -13.79
C ALA A 18 -5.17 36.91 -14.20
N ALA A 19 -5.55 37.10 -15.46
CA ALA A 19 -6.04 38.39 -15.97
C ALA A 19 -7.37 38.84 -15.35
N LYS A 20 -8.14 37.93 -14.73
CA LYS A 20 -9.45 38.18 -14.09
C LYS A 20 -9.34 38.52 -12.60
N GLY A 21 -8.12 38.64 -12.07
CA GLY A 21 -7.83 39.05 -10.68
C GLY A 21 -7.25 37.93 -9.81
N GLU A 22 -6.47 38.32 -8.81
CA GLU A 22 -5.70 37.43 -7.93
C GLU A 22 -6.59 36.40 -7.21
N MET A 23 -7.73 36.83 -6.68
CA MET A 23 -8.67 35.94 -5.96
C MET A 23 -9.14 34.78 -6.85
N ARG A 24 -9.51 35.07 -8.10
CA ARG A 24 -9.97 34.05 -9.06
C ARG A 24 -8.84 33.14 -9.52
N ALA A 25 -7.64 33.68 -9.68
CA ALA A 25 -6.47 32.87 -10.01
C ALA A 25 -6.13 31.89 -8.88
N LYS A 26 -6.21 32.34 -7.62
CA LYS A 26 -6.03 31.49 -6.44
C LYS A 26 -7.08 30.39 -6.35
N GLU A 27 -8.36 30.72 -6.55
CA GLU A 27 -9.44 29.72 -6.58
C GLU A 27 -9.18 28.65 -7.64
N ALA A 28 -8.79 29.06 -8.86
CA ALA A 28 -8.47 28.13 -9.95
C ALA A 28 -7.28 27.20 -9.62
N ILE A 29 -6.23 27.75 -8.99
CA ILE A 29 -5.08 26.96 -8.53
C ILE A 29 -5.50 25.95 -7.47
N GLU A 30 -6.31 26.35 -6.49
CA GLU A 30 -6.79 25.47 -5.43
C GLU A 30 -7.69 24.35 -5.97
N ASP A 31 -8.58 24.66 -6.90
CA ASP A 31 -9.46 23.66 -7.54
C ASP A 31 -8.66 22.66 -8.39
N ALA A 32 -7.75 23.15 -9.22
CA ALA A 32 -6.85 22.28 -9.98
C ALA A 32 -6.00 21.40 -9.05
N GLY A 33 -5.48 21.98 -7.96
CA GLY A 33 -4.74 21.25 -6.93
C GLY A 33 -5.56 20.14 -6.26
N ARG A 34 -6.82 20.42 -5.89
CA ARG A 34 -7.75 19.42 -5.37
C ARG A 34 -7.96 18.28 -6.38
N HIS A 35 -8.16 18.62 -7.64
CA HIS A 35 -8.39 17.63 -8.69
C HIS A 35 -7.18 16.72 -8.92
N GLU A 36 -5.97 17.28 -8.98
CA GLU A 36 -4.74 16.50 -9.13
C GLU A 36 -4.42 15.66 -7.89
N THR A 37 -4.75 16.16 -6.69
CA THR A 37 -4.59 15.40 -5.43
C THR A 37 -5.42 14.11 -5.43
N VAL A 38 -6.62 14.12 -6.02
CA VAL A 38 -7.44 12.90 -6.17
C VAL A 38 -6.70 11.85 -7.01
N LYS A 39 -6.02 12.27 -8.08
CA LYS A 39 -5.24 11.34 -8.92
C LYS A 39 -4.07 10.73 -8.15
N LEU A 40 -3.36 11.54 -7.36
CA LEU A 40 -2.27 11.06 -6.49
C LEU A 40 -2.78 10.09 -5.43
N LYS A 41 -3.99 10.30 -4.89
CA LYS A 41 -4.58 9.45 -3.86
C LYS A 41 -5.26 8.19 -4.39
N ARG A 42 -5.40 8.02 -5.71
CA ARG A 42 -6.18 6.92 -6.34
C ARG A 42 -5.83 5.52 -5.82
N TYR A 43 -4.56 5.26 -5.51
CA TYR A 43 -4.09 3.94 -5.08
C TYR A 43 -3.89 3.80 -3.56
N LEU A 44 -4.02 4.89 -2.79
CA LEU A 44 -3.80 4.84 -1.34
C LEU A 44 -4.81 3.94 -0.62
N ASN A 45 -6.06 3.91 -1.08
CA ASN A 45 -7.07 3.02 -0.50
C ASN A 45 -6.69 1.54 -0.70
N ALA A 46 -6.22 1.17 -1.89
CA ALA A 46 -5.78 -0.18 -2.18
C ALA A 46 -4.54 -0.57 -1.33
N LEU A 47 -3.58 0.34 -1.19
CA LEU A 47 -2.44 0.15 -0.28
C LEU A 47 -2.89 -0.02 1.17
N GLY A 48 -3.91 0.74 1.61
CA GLY A 48 -4.51 0.59 2.94
C GLY A 48 -5.12 -0.80 3.14
N THR A 49 -5.85 -1.32 2.16
CA THR A 49 -6.39 -2.69 2.22
C THR A 49 -5.28 -3.74 2.26
N ILE A 50 -4.24 -3.59 1.45
CA ILE A 50 -3.08 -4.51 1.47
C ILE A 50 -2.40 -4.47 2.85
N ALA A 51 -2.17 -3.28 3.40
CA ALA A 51 -1.57 -3.12 4.72
C ALA A 51 -2.42 -3.76 5.83
N ALA A 52 -3.75 -3.73 5.70
CA ALA A 52 -4.65 -4.38 6.65
C ALA A 52 -4.67 -5.91 6.53
N VAL A 53 -4.56 -6.46 5.32
CA VAL A 53 -4.65 -7.91 5.05
C VAL A 53 -3.29 -8.61 5.20
N ALA A 54 -2.18 -7.92 4.92
CA ALA A 54 -0.83 -8.49 4.96
C ALA A 54 -0.49 -9.19 6.30
N PRO A 55 -0.83 -8.66 7.49
CA PRO A 55 -0.60 -9.35 8.76
C PRO A 55 -1.37 -10.67 8.90
N LEU A 56 -2.61 -10.72 8.40
CA LEU A 56 -3.43 -11.93 8.43
C LEU A 56 -2.85 -13.01 7.51
N VAL A 57 -2.32 -12.62 6.34
CA VAL A 57 -1.62 -13.54 5.43
C VAL A 57 -0.33 -14.04 6.06
N GLY A 58 0.42 -13.19 6.77
CA GLY A 58 1.59 -13.59 7.54
C GLY A 58 1.24 -14.62 8.61
N LEU A 59 0.23 -14.35 9.44
CA LEU A 59 -0.27 -15.27 10.46
C LEU A 59 -0.78 -16.60 9.87
N LEU A 60 -1.45 -16.57 8.72
CA LEU A 60 -1.84 -17.79 8.02
C LEU A 60 -0.63 -18.65 7.64
N GLY A 61 0.46 -18.01 7.20
CA GLY A 61 1.73 -18.67 6.90
C GLY A 61 2.33 -19.36 8.13
N THR A 62 2.36 -18.67 9.27
CA THR A 62 2.89 -19.23 10.53
C THR A 62 2.09 -20.44 10.99
N VAL A 63 0.76 -20.37 10.96
CA VAL A 63 -0.13 -21.48 11.32
C VAL A 63 0.03 -22.66 10.37
N THR A 64 0.11 -22.40 9.05
CA THR A 64 0.32 -23.46 8.05
C THR A 64 1.66 -24.16 8.25
N GLY A 65 2.74 -23.40 8.54
CA GLY A 65 4.05 -23.96 8.87
C GLY A 65 4.01 -24.87 10.10
N MET A 66 3.34 -24.42 11.17
CA MET A 66 3.17 -25.25 12.37
C MET A 66 2.42 -26.56 12.11
N ILE A 67 1.37 -26.53 11.27
CA ILE A 67 0.63 -27.75 10.89
C ILE A 67 1.55 -28.77 10.21
N LEU A 68 2.42 -28.32 9.29
CA LEU A 68 3.38 -29.18 8.62
C LEU A 68 4.38 -29.80 9.61
N VAL A 69 4.89 -29.00 10.56
CA VAL A 69 5.81 -29.47 11.61
C VAL A 69 5.16 -30.56 12.46
N PHE A 70 3.93 -30.36 12.94
CA PHE A 70 3.23 -31.37 13.73
C PHE A 70 2.94 -32.65 12.96
N ARG A 71 2.63 -32.55 11.67
CA ARG A 71 2.45 -33.72 10.80
C ARG A 71 3.72 -34.55 10.70
N THR A 72 4.87 -33.91 10.47
CA THR A 72 6.16 -34.61 10.42
C THR A 72 6.50 -35.29 11.75
N ILE A 73 6.19 -34.67 12.88
CA ILE A 73 6.41 -35.26 14.21
C ILE A 73 5.53 -36.50 14.43
N ALA A 74 4.26 -36.44 14.01
CA ALA A 74 3.32 -37.56 14.13
C ALA A 74 3.76 -38.76 13.27
N GLU A 75 4.32 -38.51 12.09
CA GLU A 75 4.81 -39.54 11.16
C GLU A 75 6.18 -40.12 11.59
N THR A 76 7.04 -39.34 12.25
CA THR A 76 8.42 -39.76 12.60
C THR A 76 8.59 -40.26 14.05
N GLY A 77 7.53 -40.23 14.86
CA GLY A 77 7.53 -40.81 16.20
C GLY A 77 8.47 -40.11 17.18
N GLY A 78 8.23 -38.82 17.47
CA GLY A 78 8.75 -38.08 18.64
C GLY A 78 10.27 -37.92 18.81
N GLY A 79 11.10 -38.52 17.95
CA GLY A 79 12.55 -38.67 18.18
C GLY A 79 13.46 -37.55 17.69
N GLN A 80 12.95 -36.49 17.06
CA GLN A 80 13.79 -35.43 16.49
C GLN A 80 13.40 -34.04 17.01
N ALA A 81 13.69 -33.79 18.29
CA ALA A 81 13.59 -32.45 18.90
C ALA A 81 14.41 -31.37 18.15
N ALA A 82 15.41 -31.77 17.35
CA ALA A 82 16.17 -30.88 16.48
C ALA A 82 15.38 -30.36 15.25
N ALA A 83 14.47 -31.17 14.69
CA ALA A 83 13.61 -30.75 13.57
C ALA A 83 12.53 -29.74 14.02
N LEU A 84 12.11 -29.83 15.28
CA LEU A 84 11.17 -28.91 15.93
C LEU A 84 11.72 -27.48 16.00
N SER A 85 13.00 -27.29 16.33
CA SER A 85 13.57 -25.94 16.47
C SER A 85 13.66 -25.20 15.14
N THR A 86 13.94 -25.92 14.05
CA THR A 86 14.01 -25.34 12.70
C THR A 86 12.61 -24.96 12.19
N GLY A 87 11.60 -25.80 12.45
CA GLY A 87 10.22 -25.55 12.03
C GLY A 87 9.55 -24.37 12.75
N ILE A 88 9.83 -24.17 14.05
CA ILE A 88 9.35 -23.01 14.81
C ILE A 88 10.04 -21.73 14.35
N PHE A 89 11.35 -21.78 14.06
CA PHE A 89 12.12 -20.63 13.58
C PHE A 89 11.65 -20.10 12.21
N GLN A 90 11.10 -20.97 11.37
CA GLN A 90 10.57 -20.59 10.06
C GLN A 90 9.13 -20.03 10.12
N ALA A 91 8.45 -20.21 11.25
CA ALA A 91 7.08 -19.75 11.51
C ALA A 91 7.01 -18.49 12.39
N LEU A 92 8.14 -17.97 12.87
CA LEU A 92 8.27 -16.73 13.66
C LEU A 92 8.95 -15.65 12.82
#